data_AF-A0A8C4T9V6-F1
#
_entry.id   AF-A0A8C4T9V6-F1
#
_cell.length_a   1.000
_cell.length_b   1.000
_cell.length_c   1.000
_cell.angle_alpha   90.00
_cell.angle_beta   90.00
_cell.angle_gamma   90.00
#
_symmetry.space_group_name_H-M   'P 1'
#
loop_
_entity.id
_entity.type
_entity.pdbx_description
1 polymer ?
#
loop_
_entity_poly.entity_id
_entity_poly.type
_entity_poly.pdbx_seq_one_letter_code
_entity_poly.pdbx_strand_id
1 'polypeptide(L)'
;MSHSAPSRRRNTPKQETIKIVTKDLIRDLKVPRKDPSGMSIILSPLEFERITSASRIRSAEEREAEMSAIRREKEAAIEASEDRKALLRQADFSRRKNEGPSDLEAEARERAQYLLEKANTQRLEQEDEIKKMNELILGAQCHAVQDAQILEKHLILNELQEEERRLDAMMEVERRKAIERQEQIEALRKDQRIIGKRQIIDQIKDREEQRLLEEELKEQEGQEMLENLEKLQMEELQALEVKKREQRKLQSEILQINEESLRAKARKKEEERIADLMALEFTRKKMERDAEFEAEQERIKKEKEKEVARLRALQERERDHRAEQDALRARRSQEAAEREWRRKEKEQALKKAEEDERLRLARVEQVAHKEHVHAILAARERAEFERVIKAQQEEIAREREKEEKLKKEQLSYSDMVRQQIREKEARTVKHRIEVFQEVEKMREEARNRQARLSEIKIKKLNELRTAGLPEKYCNEVERKVHFVPPIGN
;
A
#
# COMPACT_ATOMS: atom_id res chain seq x y z
N MET A 1 -47.04 -84.11 -37.88
CA MET A 1 -47.23 -85.48 -37.35
C MET A 1 -48.71 -85.81 -37.39
N SER A 2 -49.13 -86.70 -38.29
CA SER A 2 -50.44 -87.36 -38.25
C SER A 2 -50.36 -88.65 -39.08
N HIS A 3 -50.33 -89.74 -38.32
CA HIS A 3 -50.81 -91.11 -38.58
C HIS A 3 -50.46 -91.85 -39.88
N SER A 4 -49.71 -92.95 -39.68
CA SER A 4 -49.61 -94.10 -40.59
C SER A 4 -50.32 -95.31 -39.98
N ALA A 5 -51.15 -96.01 -40.78
CA ALA A 5 -51.40 -97.46 -40.79
C ALA A 5 -52.55 -97.80 -41.79
N PRO A 6 -52.68 -99.04 -42.32
CA PRO A 6 -51.70 -100.10 -42.57
C PRO A 6 -51.79 -100.71 -44.00
N SER A 7 -50.74 -101.41 -44.44
CA SER A 7 -50.70 -102.22 -45.67
C SER A 7 -50.91 -103.71 -45.36
N ARG A 8 -51.79 -104.37 -46.14
CA ARG A 8 -52.16 -105.79 -46.03
C ARG A 8 -51.31 -106.60 -47.03
N ARG A 9 -50.34 -107.38 -46.54
CA ARG A 9 -49.54 -108.31 -47.38
C ARG A 9 -50.20 -109.69 -47.43
N ARG A 10 -50.35 -110.26 -48.64
CA ARG A 10 -50.67 -111.69 -48.87
C ARG A 10 -49.36 -112.47 -49.10
N ASN A 11 -49.33 -113.67 -48.53
CA ASN A 11 -48.22 -114.62 -48.50
C ASN A 11 -47.92 -115.27 -49.86
N THR A 12 -46.63 -115.48 -50.16
CA THR A 12 -46.13 -116.48 -51.11
C THR A 12 -45.08 -117.38 -50.42
N PRO A 13 -44.98 -118.67 -50.79
CA PRO A 13 -44.30 -119.70 -49.99
C PRO A 13 -42.76 -119.68 -50.13
N LYS A 14 -42.08 -120.13 -49.07
CA LYS A 14 -40.62 -120.10 -48.86
C LYS A 14 -39.87 -121.15 -49.70
N GLN A 15 -38.79 -120.75 -50.36
CA GLN A 15 -37.77 -121.65 -50.95
C GLN A 15 -36.61 -121.87 -49.95
N GLU A 16 -36.10 -123.10 -49.89
CA GLU A 16 -35.00 -123.52 -49.02
C GLU A 16 -33.66 -122.86 -49.40
N THR A 17 -32.98 -122.25 -48.42
CA THR A 17 -31.64 -121.66 -48.52
C THR A 17 -30.66 -122.43 -47.65
N ILE A 18 -29.48 -122.78 -48.19
CA ILE A 18 -28.37 -123.35 -47.43
C ILE A 18 -27.38 -122.23 -47.11
N LYS A 19 -27.05 -122.06 -45.83
CA LYS A 19 -26.06 -121.11 -45.33
C LYS A 19 -24.65 -121.71 -45.44
N ILE A 20 -23.80 -121.09 -46.24
CA ILE A 20 -22.37 -121.40 -46.30
C ILE A 20 -21.62 -120.30 -45.54
N VAL A 21 -20.88 -120.71 -44.51
CA VAL A 21 -20.04 -119.85 -43.67
C VAL A 21 -18.59 -120.07 -44.07
N THR A 22 -17.93 -119.06 -44.64
CA THR A 22 -16.47 -118.96 -44.70
C THR A 22 -16.01 -117.80 -43.82
N LYS A 23 -14.71 -117.74 -43.46
CA LYS A 23 -14.17 -116.90 -42.37
C LYS A 23 -14.58 -115.42 -42.40
N ASP A 24 -14.90 -114.86 -43.58
CA ASP A 24 -15.14 -113.43 -43.74
C ASP A 24 -16.55 -113.04 -44.25
N LEU A 25 -17.44 -113.96 -44.66
CA LEU A 25 -18.85 -113.65 -45.00
C LEU A 25 -19.77 -114.89 -44.93
N ILE A 26 -20.99 -114.72 -44.39
CA ILE A 26 -22.08 -115.72 -44.47
C ILE A 26 -22.89 -115.47 -45.75
N ARG A 27 -23.05 -116.50 -46.61
CA ARG A 27 -23.82 -116.43 -47.86
C ARG A 27 -24.96 -117.46 -47.85
N ASP A 28 -26.16 -117.02 -48.19
CA ASP A 28 -27.34 -117.89 -48.38
C ASP A 28 -27.40 -118.33 -49.86
N LEU A 29 -27.11 -119.60 -50.15
CA LEU A 29 -27.18 -120.19 -51.50
C LEU A 29 -28.48 -120.99 -51.66
N LYS A 30 -29.24 -120.69 -52.73
CA LYS A 30 -30.48 -121.40 -53.12
C LYS A 30 -30.14 -122.55 -54.07
N VAL A 31 -30.58 -123.78 -53.76
CA VAL A 31 -30.34 -124.99 -54.57
C VAL A 31 -31.46 -125.18 -55.61
N PRO A 32 -31.16 -125.21 -56.93
CA PRO A 32 -32.15 -125.54 -57.96
C PRO A 32 -32.44 -127.06 -57.97
N ARG A 33 -33.72 -127.46 -57.93
CA ARG A 33 -34.12 -128.85 -58.20
C ARG A 33 -34.02 -129.12 -59.71
N LYS A 34 -33.36 -130.23 -60.08
CA LYS A 34 -33.34 -130.77 -61.45
C LYS A 34 -34.50 -131.76 -61.60
N ASP A 35 -35.30 -131.59 -62.66
CA ASP A 35 -36.47 -132.42 -62.98
C ASP A 35 -36.08 -133.79 -63.57
N PRO A 36 -36.84 -134.88 -63.28
CA PRO A 36 -36.65 -136.19 -63.88
C PRO A 36 -37.79 -136.55 -64.85
N SER A 37 -37.67 -136.22 -66.13
CA SER A 37 -38.20 -136.99 -67.29
C SER A 37 -37.95 -136.18 -68.56
N GLY A 38 -36.85 -136.49 -69.26
CA GLY A 38 -36.28 -135.69 -70.34
C GLY A 38 -37.08 -135.61 -71.66
N MET A 39 -38.42 -135.56 -71.65
CA MET A 39 -39.25 -135.23 -72.82
C MET A 39 -40.57 -134.50 -72.46
N SER A 40 -40.52 -133.49 -71.59
CA SER A 40 -41.58 -132.47 -71.47
C SER A 40 -41.04 -131.19 -70.84
N ILE A 41 -41.11 -130.06 -71.55
CA ILE A 41 -40.73 -128.73 -71.03
C ILE A 41 -41.93 -128.18 -70.25
N ILE A 42 -41.86 -128.16 -68.91
CA ILE A 42 -42.84 -127.47 -68.09
C ILE A 42 -42.49 -125.98 -68.10
N LEU A 43 -43.22 -125.18 -68.87
CA LEU A 43 -43.07 -123.71 -68.86
C LEU A 43 -43.79 -123.13 -67.64
N SER A 44 -43.10 -122.35 -66.81
CA SER A 44 -43.74 -121.57 -65.74
C SER A 44 -44.70 -120.52 -66.35
N PRO A 45 -45.79 -120.10 -65.69
CA PRO A 45 -46.72 -119.12 -66.27
C PRO A 45 -46.02 -117.84 -66.72
N LEU A 46 -45.03 -117.38 -65.96
CA LEU A 46 -44.19 -116.24 -66.30
C LEU A 46 -43.31 -116.50 -67.52
N GLU A 47 -42.77 -117.71 -67.70
CA GLU A 47 -41.98 -118.06 -68.89
C GLU A 47 -42.86 -118.36 -70.10
N PHE A 48 -44.07 -118.90 -69.91
CA PHE A 48 -45.07 -119.04 -70.95
C PHE A 48 -45.54 -117.67 -71.44
N GLU A 49 -45.83 -116.73 -70.52
CA GLU A 49 -46.13 -115.33 -70.84
C GLU A 49 -44.92 -114.60 -71.44
N ARG A 50 -43.70 -114.84 -70.96
CA ARG A 50 -42.48 -114.26 -71.53
C ARG A 50 -42.20 -114.79 -72.93
N ILE A 51 -42.40 -116.09 -73.18
CA ILE A 51 -42.21 -116.69 -74.50
C ILE A 51 -43.34 -116.26 -75.43
N THR A 52 -44.60 -116.23 -74.99
CA THR A 52 -45.71 -115.70 -75.82
C THR A 52 -45.57 -114.19 -76.09
N SER A 53 -45.09 -113.38 -75.15
CA SER A 53 -44.83 -111.94 -75.35
C SER A 53 -43.52 -111.61 -76.09
N ALA A 54 -42.57 -112.55 -76.14
CA ALA A 54 -41.34 -112.47 -76.94
C ALA A 54 -41.48 -113.11 -78.34
N SER A 55 -42.35 -114.12 -78.50
CA SER A 55 -42.65 -114.78 -79.78
C SER A 55 -43.78 -114.08 -80.55
N ARG A 56 -44.58 -113.22 -79.89
CA ARG A 56 -45.40 -112.22 -80.58
C ARG A 56 -44.45 -111.35 -81.38
N ILE A 57 -44.52 -111.45 -82.71
CA ILE A 57 -43.84 -110.54 -83.63
C ILE A 57 -44.44 -109.16 -83.36
N ARG A 58 -43.80 -108.43 -82.45
CA ARG A 58 -44.17 -107.06 -82.11
C ARG A 58 -44.09 -106.25 -83.39
N SER A 59 -45.21 -105.63 -83.77
CA SER A 59 -45.22 -104.68 -84.87
C SER A 59 -44.17 -103.60 -84.59
N ALA A 60 -43.67 -102.95 -85.65
CA ALA A 60 -42.73 -101.84 -85.49
C ALA A 60 -43.27 -100.78 -84.49
N GLU A 61 -44.59 -100.59 -84.49
CA GLU A 61 -45.33 -99.69 -83.62
C GLU A 61 -45.23 -100.05 -82.12
N GLU A 62 -45.30 -101.34 -81.75
CA GLU A 62 -45.23 -101.76 -80.34
C GLU A 62 -43.80 -101.60 -79.77
N ARG A 63 -42.75 -101.79 -80.59
CA ARG A 63 -41.35 -101.53 -80.16
C ARG A 63 -41.05 -100.04 -80.04
N GLU A 64 -41.58 -99.22 -80.94
CA GLU A 64 -41.49 -97.77 -80.83
C GLU A 64 -42.27 -97.26 -79.60
N ALA A 65 -43.39 -97.87 -79.24
CA ALA A 65 -44.16 -97.52 -78.04
C ALA A 65 -43.38 -97.77 -76.73
N GLU A 66 -42.68 -98.90 -76.58
CA GLU A 66 -41.86 -99.15 -75.40
C GLU A 66 -40.60 -98.28 -75.35
N MET A 67 -39.91 -98.10 -76.49
CA MET A 67 -38.74 -97.21 -76.56
C MET A 67 -39.11 -95.76 -76.30
N SER A 68 -40.28 -95.33 -76.76
CA SER A 68 -40.82 -94.01 -76.44
C SER A 68 -41.25 -93.90 -74.98
N ALA A 69 -41.80 -94.96 -74.36
CA ALA A 69 -42.11 -94.96 -72.93
C ALA A 69 -40.85 -94.83 -72.05
N ILE A 70 -39.78 -95.59 -72.35
CA ILE A 70 -38.51 -95.52 -71.61
C ILE A 70 -37.82 -94.16 -71.84
N ARG A 71 -37.91 -93.60 -73.06
CA ARG A 71 -37.41 -92.24 -73.34
C ARG A 71 -38.19 -91.21 -72.53
N ARG A 72 -39.53 -91.29 -72.50
CA ARG A 72 -40.40 -90.42 -71.69
C ARG A 72 -40.08 -90.50 -70.20
N GLU A 73 -39.79 -91.67 -69.64
CA GLU A 73 -39.39 -91.78 -68.23
C GLU A 73 -38.03 -91.13 -67.94
N LYS A 74 -37.05 -91.31 -68.85
CA LYS A 74 -35.74 -90.64 -68.72
C LYS A 74 -35.83 -89.13 -68.90
N GLU A 75 -36.63 -88.68 -69.85
CA GLU A 75 -36.92 -87.26 -70.09
C GLU A 75 -37.63 -86.66 -68.86
N ALA A 76 -38.64 -87.32 -68.30
CA ALA A 76 -39.31 -86.87 -67.08
C ALA A 76 -38.37 -86.80 -65.86
N ALA A 77 -37.40 -87.72 -65.74
CA ALA A 77 -36.41 -87.68 -64.67
C ALA A 77 -35.39 -86.53 -64.83
N ILE A 78 -35.00 -86.22 -66.08
CA ILE A 78 -34.14 -85.08 -66.40
C ILE A 78 -34.90 -83.77 -66.14
N GLU A 79 -36.15 -83.67 -66.62
CA GLU A 79 -37.03 -82.52 -66.41
C GLU A 79 -37.26 -82.25 -64.92
N ALA A 80 -37.53 -83.27 -64.10
CA ALA A 80 -37.66 -83.11 -62.65
C ALA A 80 -36.35 -82.64 -61.95
N SER A 81 -35.18 -82.97 -62.51
CA SER A 81 -33.89 -82.47 -62.02
C SER A 81 -33.64 -81.03 -62.48
N GLU A 82 -34.04 -80.68 -63.70
CA GLU A 82 -33.96 -79.33 -64.24
C GLU A 82 -34.90 -78.38 -63.50
N ASP A 83 -36.13 -78.81 -63.17
CA ASP A 83 -37.08 -78.07 -62.35
C ASP A 83 -36.53 -77.78 -60.96
N ARG A 84 -35.88 -78.76 -60.31
CA ARG A 84 -35.22 -78.55 -59.01
C ARG A 84 -34.06 -77.55 -59.12
N LYS A 85 -33.27 -77.62 -60.19
CA LYS A 85 -32.19 -76.64 -60.45
C LYS A 85 -32.77 -75.26 -60.74
N ALA A 86 -33.88 -75.16 -61.46
CA ALA A 86 -34.56 -73.91 -61.75
C ALA A 86 -35.13 -73.27 -60.48
N LEU A 87 -35.78 -74.07 -59.61
CA LEU A 87 -36.26 -73.63 -58.30
C LEU A 87 -35.12 -73.15 -57.39
N LEU A 88 -33.99 -73.87 -57.36
CA LEU A 88 -32.80 -73.44 -56.61
C LEU A 88 -32.21 -72.13 -57.16
N ARG A 89 -32.10 -71.98 -58.47
CA ARG A 89 -31.65 -70.71 -59.09
C ARG A 89 -32.61 -69.57 -58.79
N GLN A 90 -33.92 -69.82 -58.82
CA GLN A 90 -34.93 -68.82 -58.50
C GLN A 90 -34.86 -68.43 -57.02
N ALA A 91 -34.69 -69.41 -56.11
CA ALA A 91 -34.48 -69.17 -54.69
C ALA A 91 -33.18 -68.39 -54.40
N ASP A 92 -32.08 -68.71 -55.08
CA ASP A 92 -30.82 -67.96 -54.98
C ASP A 92 -30.95 -66.53 -55.52
N PHE A 93 -31.72 -66.34 -56.60
CA PHE A 93 -31.99 -65.02 -57.16
C PHE A 93 -32.86 -64.17 -56.22
N SER A 94 -33.86 -64.79 -55.58
CA SER A 94 -34.67 -64.16 -54.53
C SER A 94 -33.84 -63.85 -53.28
N ARG A 95 -32.91 -64.73 -52.89
CA ARG A 95 -32.01 -64.53 -51.75
C ARG A 95 -31.05 -63.36 -51.98
N ARG A 96 -30.46 -63.24 -53.17
CA ARG A 96 -29.58 -62.11 -53.55
C ARG A 96 -30.33 -60.78 -53.65
N LYS A 97 -31.60 -60.79 -54.07
CA LYS A 97 -32.44 -59.59 -54.10
C LYS A 97 -32.90 -59.13 -52.71
N ASN A 98 -33.03 -60.06 -51.77
CA ASN A 98 -33.47 -59.80 -50.41
C ASN A 98 -32.31 -59.75 -49.40
N GLU A 99 -31.06 -59.84 -49.85
CA GLU A 99 -29.90 -59.51 -49.01
C GLU A 99 -30.01 -58.03 -48.65
N GLY A 100 -30.17 -57.76 -47.35
CA GLY A 100 -30.15 -56.39 -46.84
C GLY A 100 -28.82 -55.72 -47.16
N PRO A 101 -28.79 -54.38 -47.26
CA PRO A 101 -27.53 -53.66 -47.41
C PRO A 101 -26.58 -54.07 -46.30
N SER A 102 -25.32 -54.32 -46.65
CA SER A 102 -24.26 -54.57 -45.67
C SER A 102 -24.17 -53.39 -44.70
N ASP A 103 -23.74 -53.60 -43.45
CA ASP A 103 -23.62 -52.51 -42.45
C ASP A 103 -22.80 -51.33 -42.99
N LEU A 104 -21.78 -51.62 -43.81
CA LEU A 104 -20.98 -50.62 -44.52
C LEU A 104 -21.77 -49.86 -45.59
N GLU A 105 -22.70 -50.52 -46.27
CA GLU A 105 -23.58 -49.89 -47.27
C GLU A 105 -24.70 -49.08 -46.60
N ALA A 106 -25.22 -49.53 -45.46
CA ALA A 106 -26.18 -48.77 -44.66
C ALA A 106 -25.53 -47.49 -44.12
N GLU A 107 -24.33 -47.60 -43.55
CA GLU A 107 -23.58 -46.43 -43.07
C GLU A 107 -23.20 -45.49 -44.23
N ALA A 108 -22.83 -46.03 -45.40
CA ALA A 108 -22.58 -45.21 -46.58
C ALA A 108 -23.84 -44.46 -47.07
N ARG A 109 -25.02 -45.10 -46.98
CA ARG A 109 -26.30 -44.47 -47.31
C ARG A 109 -26.67 -43.37 -46.32
N GLU A 110 -26.50 -43.59 -45.02
CA GLU A 110 -26.74 -42.57 -43.99
C GLU A 110 -25.81 -41.37 -44.15
N ARG A 111 -24.52 -41.62 -44.40
CA ARG A 111 -23.56 -40.55 -44.70
C ARG A 111 -23.95 -39.79 -45.97
N ALA A 112 -24.35 -40.48 -47.03
CA ALA A 112 -24.80 -39.85 -48.26
C ALA A 112 -26.08 -39.01 -48.06
N GLN A 113 -27.03 -39.52 -47.26
CA GLN A 113 -28.25 -38.80 -46.88
C GLN A 113 -27.94 -37.56 -46.04
N TYR A 114 -27.10 -37.68 -45.01
CA TYR A 114 -26.65 -36.55 -44.21
C TYR A 114 -25.94 -35.49 -45.06
N LEU A 115 -25.10 -35.90 -46.02
CA LEU A 115 -24.43 -34.97 -46.94
C LEU A 115 -25.44 -34.27 -47.87
N LEU A 116 -26.43 -35.00 -48.38
CA LEU A 116 -27.52 -34.45 -49.18
C LEU A 116 -28.37 -33.46 -48.38
N GLU A 117 -28.76 -33.81 -47.16
CA GLU A 117 -29.49 -32.93 -46.25
C GLU A 117 -28.68 -31.69 -45.93
N LYS A 118 -27.41 -31.83 -45.56
CA LYS A 118 -26.52 -30.70 -45.30
C LYS A 118 -26.32 -29.81 -46.53
N ALA A 119 -26.22 -30.39 -47.72
CA ALA A 119 -26.15 -29.62 -48.95
C ALA A 119 -27.46 -28.87 -49.22
N ASN A 120 -28.61 -29.51 -48.96
CA ASN A 120 -29.92 -28.88 -49.07
C ASN A 120 -30.12 -27.75 -48.04
N THR A 121 -29.71 -27.93 -46.78
CA THR A 121 -29.78 -26.87 -45.75
C THR A 121 -28.89 -25.69 -46.11
N GLN A 122 -27.66 -25.94 -46.57
CA GLN A 122 -26.78 -24.87 -47.05
C GLN A 122 -27.37 -24.12 -48.24
N ARG A 123 -28.05 -24.84 -49.15
CA ARG A 123 -28.72 -24.21 -50.29
C ARG A 123 -29.88 -23.31 -49.84
N LEU A 124 -30.67 -23.76 -48.87
CA LEU A 124 -31.74 -22.97 -48.25
C LEU A 124 -31.16 -21.74 -47.51
N GLU A 125 -30.09 -21.91 -46.72
CA GLU A 125 -29.39 -20.80 -46.05
C GLU A 125 -28.87 -19.73 -47.01
N GLN A 126 -28.59 -20.11 -48.27
CA GLN A 126 -28.16 -19.15 -49.29
C GLN A 126 -29.31 -18.32 -49.88
N GLU A 127 -30.57 -18.70 -49.67
CA GLU A 127 -31.72 -17.93 -50.12
C GLU A 127 -31.79 -16.58 -49.40
N ASP A 128 -32.07 -15.51 -50.14
CA ASP A 128 -32.00 -14.13 -49.63
C ASP A 128 -33.00 -13.86 -48.49
N GLU A 129 -34.15 -14.54 -48.49
CA GLU A 129 -35.13 -14.43 -47.42
C GLU A 129 -34.62 -15.04 -46.10
N ILE A 130 -33.93 -16.18 -46.18
CA ILE A 130 -33.33 -16.83 -45.02
C ILE A 130 -32.13 -16.01 -44.51
N LYS A 131 -31.34 -15.40 -45.40
CA LYS A 131 -30.29 -14.45 -45.00
C LYS A 131 -30.84 -13.25 -44.24
N LYS A 132 -31.91 -12.61 -44.75
CA LYS A 132 -32.57 -11.50 -44.05
C LYS A 132 -33.15 -11.94 -42.70
N MET A 133 -33.72 -13.15 -42.63
CA MET A 133 -34.20 -13.70 -41.37
C MET A 133 -33.05 -13.94 -40.38
N ASN A 134 -31.91 -14.47 -40.84
CA ASN A 134 -30.72 -14.66 -40.02
C ASN A 134 -30.14 -13.31 -39.54
N GLU A 135 -30.18 -12.26 -40.35
CA GLU A 135 -29.82 -10.90 -39.94
C GLU A 135 -30.74 -10.38 -38.82
N LEU A 136 -32.04 -10.60 -38.93
CA LEU A 136 -33.01 -10.21 -37.89
C LEU A 136 -32.82 -11.02 -36.59
N ILE A 137 -32.54 -12.33 -36.70
CA ILE A 137 -32.24 -13.19 -35.55
C ILE A 137 -30.97 -12.71 -34.87
N LEU A 138 -29.91 -12.42 -35.63
CA LEU A 138 -28.67 -11.89 -35.08
C LEU A 138 -28.90 -10.53 -34.40
N GLY A 139 -29.68 -9.64 -35.03
CA GLY A 139 -30.08 -8.37 -34.42
C GLY A 139 -30.79 -8.56 -33.08
N ALA A 140 -31.77 -9.48 -33.02
CA ALA A 140 -32.49 -9.80 -31.78
C ALA A 140 -31.57 -10.39 -30.70
N GLN A 141 -30.62 -11.26 -31.07
CA GLN A 141 -29.61 -11.79 -30.16
C GLN A 141 -28.71 -10.69 -29.61
N CYS A 142 -28.24 -9.77 -30.46
CA CYS A 142 -27.46 -8.62 -30.05
C CYS A 142 -28.23 -7.71 -29.07
N HIS A 143 -29.51 -7.46 -29.35
CA HIS A 143 -30.35 -6.68 -28.43
C HIS A 143 -30.55 -7.37 -27.08
N ALA A 144 -30.79 -8.69 -27.06
CA ALA A 144 -30.90 -9.43 -25.81
C ALA A 144 -29.61 -9.37 -24.97
N VAL A 145 -28.44 -9.46 -25.61
CA VAL A 145 -27.14 -9.29 -24.94
C VAL A 145 -26.96 -7.86 -24.44
N GLN A 146 -27.34 -6.87 -25.25
CA GLN A 146 -27.26 -5.46 -24.87
C GLN A 146 -28.15 -5.15 -23.65
N ASP A 147 -29.37 -5.67 -23.62
CA ASP A 147 -30.29 -5.49 -22.49
C ASP A 147 -29.73 -6.14 -21.21
N ALA A 148 -29.16 -7.34 -21.31
CA ALA A 148 -28.47 -7.98 -20.20
C ALA A 148 -27.28 -7.14 -19.69
N GLN A 149 -26.45 -6.60 -20.60
CA GLN A 149 -25.33 -5.72 -20.25
C GLN A 149 -25.79 -4.41 -19.59
N ILE A 150 -26.92 -3.85 -20.03
CA ILE A 150 -27.51 -2.65 -19.41
C ILE A 150 -27.94 -2.96 -17.97
N LEU A 151 -28.61 -4.11 -17.74
CA LEU A 151 -28.99 -4.55 -16.40
C LEU A 151 -27.78 -4.79 -15.50
N GLU A 152 -26.74 -5.46 -16.00
CA GLU A 152 -25.47 -5.66 -15.28
C GLU A 152 -24.83 -4.32 -14.92
N LYS A 153 -24.79 -3.36 -15.85
CA LYS A 153 -24.25 -2.02 -15.58
C LYS A 153 -25.03 -1.31 -14.48
N HIS A 154 -26.37 -1.43 -14.47
CA HIS A 154 -27.19 -0.84 -13.41
C HIS A 154 -26.92 -1.50 -12.04
N LEU A 155 -26.75 -2.82 -12.00
CA LEU A 155 -26.39 -3.54 -10.78
C LEU A 155 -25.02 -3.10 -10.26
N ILE A 156 -24.00 -3.05 -11.12
CA ILE A 156 -22.65 -2.59 -10.75
C ILE A 156 -22.68 -1.17 -10.21
N LEU A 157 -23.46 -0.27 -10.83
CA LEU A 157 -23.59 1.11 -10.35
C LEU A 157 -24.26 1.17 -8.97
N ASN A 158 -25.27 0.35 -8.73
CA ASN A 158 -25.93 0.30 -7.42
C ASN A 158 -25.00 -0.25 -6.33
N GLU A 159 -24.28 -1.35 -6.61
CA GLU A 159 -23.30 -1.92 -5.69
C GLU A 159 -22.17 -0.93 -5.38
N LEU A 160 -21.69 -0.20 -6.39
CA LEU A 160 -20.66 0.82 -6.21
C LEU A 160 -21.16 1.99 -5.35
N GLN A 161 -22.40 2.44 -5.55
CA GLN A 161 -23.03 3.45 -4.69
C GLN A 161 -23.23 2.97 -3.24
N GLU A 162 -23.57 1.69 -3.05
CA GLU A 162 -23.70 1.12 -1.71
C GLU A 162 -22.35 1.04 -0.99
N GLU A 163 -21.28 0.64 -1.69
CA GLU A 163 -19.93 0.65 -1.13
C GLU A 163 -19.40 2.07 -0.87
N GLU A 164 -19.68 3.04 -1.75
CA GLU A 164 -19.39 4.45 -1.48
C GLU A 164 -20.09 4.94 -0.20
N ARG A 165 -21.38 4.66 -0.04
CA ARG A 165 -22.13 5.01 1.20
C ARG A 165 -21.55 4.33 2.43
N ARG A 166 -21.11 3.08 2.30
CA ARG A 166 -20.47 2.33 3.39
C ARG A 166 -19.13 2.96 3.78
N LEU A 167 -18.31 3.34 2.81
CA LEU A 167 -17.04 4.03 3.02
C LEU A 167 -17.26 5.39 3.68
N ASP A 168 -18.21 6.19 3.19
CA ASP A 168 -18.58 7.48 3.77
C ASP A 168 -19.02 7.33 5.24
N ALA A 169 -19.83 6.32 5.56
CA ALA A 169 -20.23 6.01 6.92
C ALA A 169 -19.04 5.63 7.81
N MET A 170 -18.09 4.83 7.30
CA MET A 170 -16.86 4.52 8.05
C MET A 170 -15.99 5.76 8.29
N MET A 171 -15.84 6.61 7.27
CA MET A 171 -15.10 7.88 7.36
C MET A 171 -15.76 8.84 8.37
N GLU A 172 -17.08 8.92 8.42
CA GLU A 172 -17.79 9.70 9.43
C GLU A 172 -17.53 9.19 10.85
N VAL A 173 -17.53 7.86 11.05
CA VAL A 173 -17.25 7.25 12.35
C VAL A 173 -15.81 7.57 12.78
N GLU A 174 -14.84 7.49 11.87
CA GLU A 174 -13.45 7.88 12.16
C GLU A 174 -13.33 9.36 12.49
N ARG A 175 -14.02 10.23 11.75
CA ARG A 175 -14.08 11.66 12.02
C ARG A 175 -14.64 11.94 13.42
N ARG A 176 -15.75 11.28 13.80
CA ARG A 176 -16.34 11.41 15.15
C ARG A 176 -15.38 10.95 16.23
N LYS A 177 -14.74 9.78 16.07
CA LYS A 177 -13.73 9.27 17.00
C LYS A 177 -12.53 10.21 17.13
N ALA A 178 -12.11 10.88 16.05
CA ALA A 178 -11.03 11.84 16.08
C ALA A 178 -11.42 13.10 16.88
N ILE A 179 -12.65 13.60 16.70
CA ILE A 179 -13.20 14.71 17.48
C ILE A 179 -13.30 14.33 18.96
N GLU A 180 -13.86 13.15 19.28
CA GLU A 180 -13.94 12.66 20.67
C GLU A 180 -12.55 12.57 21.33
N ARG A 181 -11.54 12.09 20.60
CA ARG A 181 -10.15 12.07 21.10
C ARG A 181 -9.60 13.48 21.34
N GLN A 182 -9.89 14.44 20.47
CA GLN A 182 -9.48 15.84 20.66
C GLN A 182 -10.18 16.44 21.88
N GLU A 183 -11.49 16.24 22.03
CA GLU A 183 -12.26 16.69 23.20
C GLU A 183 -11.71 16.10 24.50
N GLN A 184 -11.33 14.81 24.51
CA GLN A 184 -10.68 14.18 25.66
C GLN A 184 -9.33 14.84 26.01
N ILE A 185 -8.51 15.14 25.00
CA ILE A 185 -7.23 15.84 25.21
C ILE A 185 -7.46 17.25 25.75
N GLU A 186 -8.45 17.97 25.24
CA GLU A 186 -8.81 19.31 25.70
C GLU A 186 -9.35 19.29 27.13
N ALA A 187 -10.18 18.29 27.48
CA ALA A 187 -10.66 18.08 28.84
C ALA A 187 -9.49 17.85 29.81
N LEU A 188 -8.55 16.95 29.47
CA LEU A 188 -7.35 16.72 30.28
C LEU A 188 -6.50 18.00 30.44
N ARG A 189 -6.33 18.79 29.37
CA ARG A 189 -5.63 20.09 29.45
C ARG A 189 -6.38 21.10 30.31
N LYS A 190 -7.71 21.07 30.32
CA LYS A 190 -8.54 21.94 31.18
C LYS A 190 -8.37 21.52 32.64
N ASP A 191 -8.39 20.23 32.93
CA ASP A 191 -8.20 19.71 34.28
C ASP A 191 -6.80 20.04 34.81
N GLN A 192 -5.76 19.88 33.99
CA GLN A 192 -4.40 20.31 34.33
C GLN A 192 -4.32 21.81 34.64
N ARG A 193 -5.03 22.66 33.86
CA ARG A 193 -5.13 24.10 34.15
C ARG A 193 -5.84 24.39 35.46
N ILE A 194 -6.88 23.64 35.80
CA ILE A 194 -7.60 23.77 37.08
C ILE A 194 -6.69 23.36 38.24
N ILE A 195 -5.97 22.24 38.11
CA ILE A 195 -5.00 21.78 39.12
C ILE A 195 -3.90 22.82 39.31
N GLY A 196 -3.30 23.33 38.22
CA GLY A 196 -2.29 24.38 38.28
C GLY A 196 -2.82 25.66 38.94
N LYS A 197 -4.05 26.07 38.62
CA LYS A 197 -4.71 27.21 39.29
C LYS A 197 -4.86 26.97 40.80
N ARG A 198 -5.29 25.77 41.21
CA ARG A 198 -5.43 25.43 42.64
C ARG A 198 -4.09 25.52 43.36
N GLN A 199 -3.03 24.94 42.80
CA GLN A 199 -1.68 25.01 43.37
C GLN A 199 -1.20 26.45 43.54
N ILE A 200 -1.46 27.34 42.59
CA ILE A 200 -1.10 28.76 42.70
C ILE A 200 -1.90 29.44 43.83
N ILE A 201 -3.20 29.15 43.95
CA ILE A 201 -4.03 29.69 45.03
C ILE A 201 -3.50 29.21 46.39
N ASP A 202 -3.15 27.94 46.51
CA ASP A 202 -2.60 27.38 47.74
C ASP A 202 -1.25 28.03 48.07
N GLN A 203 -0.36 28.23 47.08
CA GLN A 203 0.89 28.99 47.27
C GLN A 203 0.68 30.44 47.70
N ILE A 204 -0.39 31.10 47.21
CA ILE A 204 -0.73 32.47 47.64
C ILE A 204 -1.15 32.45 49.11
N LYS A 205 -2.01 31.50 49.51
CA LYS A 205 -2.43 31.34 50.91
C LYS A 205 -1.24 31.06 51.83
N ASP A 206 -0.37 30.13 51.45
CA ASP A 206 0.83 29.80 52.24
C ASP A 206 1.73 31.04 52.44
N ARG A 207 1.87 31.89 51.41
CA ARG A 207 2.62 33.14 51.51
C ARG A 207 1.91 34.20 52.36
N GLU A 208 0.59 34.27 52.29
CA GLU A 208 -0.20 35.15 53.16
C GLU A 208 -0.08 34.71 54.62
N GLU A 209 -0.14 33.41 54.91
CA GLU A 209 0.08 32.85 56.25
C GLU A 209 1.51 33.14 56.75
N GLN A 210 2.53 32.97 55.91
CA GLN A 210 3.91 33.32 56.26
C GLN A 210 4.07 34.81 56.57
N ARG A 211 3.43 35.68 55.79
CA ARG A 211 3.43 37.12 56.05
C ARG A 211 2.77 37.48 57.37
N LEU A 212 1.64 36.86 57.69
CA LEU A 212 0.97 37.05 58.98
C LEU A 212 1.87 36.61 60.13
N LEU A 213 2.54 35.46 60.02
CA LEU A 213 3.50 34.99 61.03
C LEU A 213 4.70 35.95 61.20
N GLU A 214 5.23 36.50 60.10
CA GLU A 214 6.30 37.51 60.16
C GLU A 214 5.84 38.82 60.82
N GLU A 215 4.59 39.23 60.58
CA GLU A 215 4.00 40.40 61.24
C GLU A 215 3.81 40.14 62.75
N GLU A 216 3.30 38.97 63.14
CA GLU A 216 3.19 38.55 64.54
C GLU A 216 4.55 38.52 65.26
N LEU A 217 5.60 38.00 64.59
CA LEU A 217 6.96 38.01 65.15
C LEU A 217 7.50 39.43 65.33
N LYS A 218 7.28 40.33 64.38
CA LYS A 218 7.67 41.75 64.51
C LYS A 218 6.91 42.44 65.64
N GLU A 219 5.65 42.10 65.84
CA GLU A 219 4.86 42.61 66.97
C GLU A 219 5.41 42.10 68.30
N GLN A 220 5.77 40.82 68.40
CA GLN A 220 6.42 40.24 69.59
C GLN A 220 7.77 40.91 69.88
N GLU A 221 8.65 41.03 68.88
CA GLU A 221 9.93 41.75 69.00
C GLU A 221 9.71 43.21 69.42
N GLY A 222 8.68 43.86 68.86
CA GLY A 222 8.28 45.21 69.24
C GLY A 222 7.85 45.32 70.70
N GLN A 223 7.07 44.35 71.19
CA GLN A 223 6.66 44.26 72.61
C GLN A 223 7.87 44.02 73.52
N GLU A 224 8.77 43.09 73.19
CA GLU A 224 9.99 42.84 73.96
C GLU A 224 10.89 44.07 74.03
N MET A 225 11.01 44.82 72.92
CA MET A 225 11.74 46.09 72.89
C MET A 225 11.11 47.15 73.79
N LEU A 226 9.78 47.25 73.82
CA LEU A 226 9.06 48.16 74.72
C LEU A 226 9.27 47.77 76.18
N GLU A 227 9.15 46.48 76.54
CA GLU A 227 9.42 46.00 77.90
C GLU A 227 10.87 46.30 78.33
N ASN A 228 11.84 46.13 77.43
CA ASN A 228 13.24 46.46 77.70
C ASN A 228 13.45 47.96 77.90
N LEU A 229 12.78 48.81 77.11
CA LEU A 229 12.76 50.25 77.29
C LEU A 229 12.15 50.64 78.65
N GLU A 230 11.03 50.03 79.05
CA GLU A 230 10.41 50.28 80.35
C GLU A 230 11.35 49.87 81.50
N LYS A 231 12.01 48.72 81.41
CA LYS A 231 13.01 48.28 82.41
C LYS A 231 14.14 49.29 82.53
N LEU A 232 14.70 49.76 81.40
CA LEU A 232 15.74 50.78 81.40
C LEU A 232 15.27 52.10 82.02
N GLN A 233 14.06 52.55 81.69
CA GLN A 233 13.48 53.75 82.30
C GLN A 233 13.31 53.59 83.82
N MET A 234 12.88 52.42 84.29
CA MET A 234 12.76 52.14 85.72
C MET A 234 14.13 52.12 86.41
N GLU A 235 15.15 51.56 85.80
CA GLU A 235 16.53 51.60 86.29
C GLU A 235 17.07 53.05 86.35
N GLU A 236 16.80 53.87 85.33
CA GLU A 236 17.16 55.30 85.32
C GLU A 236 16.45 56.07 86.44
N LEU A 237 15.16 55.82 86.68
CA LEU A 237 14.42 56.40 87.79
C LEU A 237 15.00 56.00 89.14
N GLN A 238 15.33 54.72 89.34
CA GLN A 238 16.00 54.25 90.55
C GLN A 238 17.37 54.88 90.74
N ALA A 239 18.17 55.01 89.67
CA ALA A 239 19.46 55.70 89.73
C ALA A 239 19.31 57.18 90.09
N LEU A 240 18.28 57.86 89.57
CA LEU A 240 17.94 59.23 89.96
C LEU A 240 17.52 59.33 91.43
N GLU A 241 16.75 58.37 91.94
CA GLU A 241 16.40 58.33 93.36
C GLU A 241 17.63 58.12 94.26
N VAL A 242 18.53 57.22 93.90
CA VAL A 242 19.79 57.00 94.63
C VAL A 242 20.62 58.28 94.64
N LYS A 243 20.80 58.94 93.48
CA LYS A 243 21.49 60.23 93.39
C LYS A 243 20.83 61.30 94.27
N LYS A 244 19.49 61.38 94.31
CA LYS A 244 18.77 62.31 95.20
C LYS A 244 18.99 61.97 96.68
N ARG A 245 19.02 60.68 97.05
CA ARG A 245 19.32 60.23 98.42
C ARG A 245 20.74 60.58 98.82
N GLU A 246 21.72 60.36 97.95
CA GLU A 246 23.12 60.75 98.14
C GLU A 246 23.27 62.27 98.28
N GLN A 247 22.59 63.05 97.43
CA GLN A 247 22.56 64.51 97.54
C GLN A 247 21.97 64.96 98.90
N ARG A 248 20.90 64.33 99.39
CA ARG A 248 20.32 64.64 100.70
C ARG A 248 21.27 64.30 101.85
N LYS A 249 21.95 63.15 101.78
CA LYS A 249 22.99 62.77 102.76
C LYS A 249 24.11 63.80 102.78
N LEU A 250 24.65 64.15 101.62
CA LEU A 250 25.68 65.17 101.49
C LEU A 250 25.21 66.54 102.03
N GLN A 251 23.97 66.95 101.74
CA GLN A 251 23.40 68.17 102.31
C GLN A 251 23.29 68.12 103.84
N SER A 252 22.90 66.97 104.42
CA SER A 252 22.86 66.82 105.88
C SER A 252 24.25 66.86 106.52
N GLU A 253 25.26 66.28 105.86
CA GLU A 253 26.66 66.36 106.30
C GLU A 253 27.20 67.79 106.23
N ILE A 254 26.88 68.54 105.15
CA ILE A 254 27.24 69.96 105.03
C ILE A 254 26.58 70.79 106.13
N LEU A 255 25.31 70.53 106.47
CA LEU A 255 24.63 71.22 107.56
C LEU A 255 25.29 70.92 108.92
N GLN A 256 25.64 69.66 109.19
CA GLN A 256 26.37 69.29 110.42
C GLN A 256 27.73 69.99 110.51
N ILE A 257 28.51 70.00 109.43
CA ILE A 257 29.81 70.71 109.37
C ILE A 257 29.62 72.22 109.56
N ASN A 258 28.56 72.81 108.99
CA ASN A 258 28.23 74.22 109.18
C ASN A 258 27.83 74.53 110.63
N GLU A 259 27.05 73.66 111.29
CA GLU A 259 26.73 73.79 112.71
C GLU A 259 27.98 73.68 113.59
N GLU A 260 28.87 72.73 113.30
CA GLU A 260 30.16 72.59 113.99
C GLU A 260 31.06 73.82 113.78
N SER A 261 31.10 74.37 112.56
CA SER A 261 31.81 75.60 112.23
C SER A 261 31.23 76.82 112.97
N LEU A 262 29.91 76.92 113.07
CA LEU A 262 29.22 77.94 113.88
C LEU A 262 29.54 77.81 115.36
N ARG A 263 29.53 76.59 115.91
CA ARG A 263 29.92 76.31 117.30
C ARG A 263 31.39 76.66 117.54
N ALA A 264 32.28 76.35 116.62
CA ALA A 264 33.69 76.74 116.69
C ALA A 264 33.87 78.26 116.64
N LYS A 265 33.12 78.97 115.78
CA LYS A 265 33.09 80.44 115.77
C LYS A 265 32.56 81.04 117.08
N ALA A 266 31.55 80.44 117.69
CA ALA A 266 31.04 80.88 118.99
C ALA A 266 32.08 80.69 120.12
N ARG A 267 32.80 79.56 120.12
CA ARG A 267 33.92 79.33 121.05
C ARG A 267 35.03 80.36 120.87
N LYS A 268 35.42 80.66 119.62
CA LYS A 268 36.39 81.72 119.33
C LYS A 268 35.92 83.10 119.81
N LYS A 269 34.63 83.43 119.67
CA LYS A 269 34.09 84.69 120.20
C LYS A 269 34.12 84.76 121.73
N GLU A 270 33.93 83.64 122.41
CA GLU A 270 34.02 83.57 123.87
C GLU A 270 35.49 83.70 124.34
N GLU A 271 36.42 83.08 123.61
CA GLU A 271 37.87 83.26 123.79
C GLU A 271 38.31 84.71 123.51
N GLU A 272 37.76 85.35 122.47
CA GLU A 272 37.98 86.77 122.15
C GLU A 272 37.44 87.69 123.25
N ARG A 273 36.25 87.43 123.83
CA ARG A 273 35.73 88.20 124.97
C ARG A 273 36.64 88.13 126.20
N ILE A 274 37.20 86.96 126.48
CA ILE A 274 38.13 86.74 127.59
C ILE A 274 39.48 87.43 127.29
N ALA A 275 39.93 87.41 126.03
CA ALA A 275 41.10 88.14 125.58
C ALA A 275 40.90 89.66 125.60
N ASP A 276 39.71 90.17 125.29
CA ASP A 276 39.37 91.60 125.27
C ASP A 276 39.32 92.20 126.67
N LEU A 277 38.86 91.45 127.67
CA LEU A 277 38.93 91.85 129.09
C LEU A 277 40.38 91.94 129.59
N MET A 278 41.26 91.03 129.16
CA MET A 278 42.69 91.11 129.46
C MET A 278 43.42 92.18 128.63
N ALA A 279 42.94 92.49 127.42
CA ALA A 279 43.49 93.51 126.54
C ALA A 279 43.09 94.94 126.95
N LEU A 280 41.91 95.17 127.55
CA LEU A 280 41.52 96.48 128.10
C LEU A 280 42.43 96.95 129.25
N GLU A 281 42.90 96.02 130.09
CA GLU A 281 43.84 96.33 131.17
C GLU A 281 45.27 96.57 130.66
N PHE A 282 45.63 96.00 129.51
CA PHE A 282 46.94 96.15 128.87
C PHE A 282 47.01 97.38 127.93
N THR A 283 45.91 97.69 127.22
CA THR A 283 45.81 98.81 126.26
C THR A 283 45.81 100.18 126.94
N ARG A 284 45.26 100.31 128.17
CA ARG A 284 45.38 101.55 128.95
C ARG A 284 46.83 102.00 129.21
N LYS A 285 47.79 101.06 129.20
CA LYS A 285 49.22 101.34 129.43
C LYS A 285 50.06 101.39 128.13
N LYS A 286 49.47 101.07 126.97
CA LYS A 286 50.13 100.97 125.66
C LYS A 286 49.67 102.06 124.66
N MET A 287 48.45 102.60 124.82
CA MET A 287 47.89 103.68 123.99
C MET A 287 48.64 105.03 124.07
N GLU A 288 49.54 105.21 125.05
CA GLU A 288 50.41 106.40 125.16
C GLU A 288 51.72 106.29 124.37
N ARG A 289 52.06 105.13 123.77
CA ARG A 289 53.33 104.96 123.04
C ARG A 289 53.21 104.59 121.56
N ASP A 290 52.08 104.05 121.10
CA ASP A 290 52.00 103.49 119.74
C ASP A 290 51.25 104.38 118.72
N ALA A 291 50.72 105.53 119.14
CA ALA A 291 50.17 106.56 118.24
C ALA A 291 51.26 107.15 117.29
N GLU A 292 52.54 106.95 117.60
CA GLU A 292 53.67 107.46 116.83
C GLU A 292 54.23 106.44 115.80
N PHE A 293 53.81 105.16 115.81
CA PHE A 293 54.43 104.12 114.97
C PHE A 293 53.50 103.52 113.88
N GLU A 294 52.18 103.72 113.94
CA GLU A 294 51.21 103.07 113.03
C GLU A 294 50.98 103.79 111.69
N ALA A 295 51.51 105.00 111.49
CA ALA A 295 51.46 105.67 110.18
C ALA A 295 52.45 105.09 109.14
N GLU A 296 53.46 104.31 109.55
CA GLU A 296 54.52 103.83 108.64
C GLU A 296 54.29 102.43 108.03
N GLN A 297 53.41 101.59 108.58
CA GLN A 297 53.27 100.19 108.11
C GLN A 297 52.20 99.96 107.02
N GLU A 298 51.44 100.97 106.60
CA GLU A 298 50.45 100.82 105.52
C GLU A 298 51.06 100.63 104.11
N ARG A 299 52.39 100.68 103.96
CA ARG A 299 53.08 100.42 102.68
C ARG A 299 53.31 98.93 102.36
N ILE A 300 53.16 98.00 103.31
CA ILE A 300 53.47 96.57 103.14
C ILE A 300 52.28 95.76 102.55
N LYS A 301 51.08 96.37 102.43
CA LYS A 301 49.88 95.71 101.87
C LYS A 301 49.97 95.37 100.35
N LYS A 302 51.01 95.82 99.63
CA LYS A 302 51.24 95.52 98.19
C LYS A 302 51.93 94.18 97.89
N GLU A 303 52.33 93.39 98.89
CA GLU A 303 53.06 92.13 98.65
C GLU A 303 52.18 90.86 98.62
N LYS A 304 50.93 90.89 99.11
CA LYS A 304 50.09 89.68 99.23
C LYS A 304 49.16 89.37 98.05
N GLU A 305 49.10 90.22 97.01
CA GLU A 305 48.34 89.91 95.77
C GLU A 305 49.11 89.00 94.79
N LYS A 306 50.42 88.78 95.00
CA LYS A 306 51.26 87.96 94.11
C LYS A 306 51.19 86.44 94.37
N GLU A 307 50.62 85.99 95.49
CA GLU A 307 50.57 84.55 95.80
C GLU A 307 49.35 83.81 95.23
N VAL A 308 48.24 84.50 94.97
CA VAL A 308 47.01 83.85 94.44
C VAL A 308 47.06 83.65 92.91
N ALA A 309 47.95 84.35 92.20
CA ALA A 309 48.16 84.17 90.76
C ALA A 309 49.04 82.94 90.41
N ARG A 310 49.90 82.47 91.32
CA ARG A 310 50.84 81.36 91.05
C ARG A 310 50.20 79.97 91.04
N LEU A 311 49.14 79.75 91.81
CA LEU A 311 48.53 78.42 91.97
C LEU A 311 47.53 78.05 90.87
N ARG A 312 47.00 79.01 90.09
CA ARG A 312 46.18 78.72 88.88
C ARG A 312 47.01 78.43 87.63
N ALA A 313 48.17 79.07 87.49
CA ALA A 313 49.04 78.92 86.32
C ALA A 313 49.75 77.55 86.23
N LEU A 314 49.86 76.80 87.34
CA LEU A 314 50.49 75.48 87.37
C LEU A 314 49.52 74.36 86.94
N GLN A 315 48.22 74.49 87.23
CA GLN A 315 47.19 73.48 86.88
C GLN A 315 46.71 73.58 85.42
N GLU A 316 46.74 74.76 84.81
CA GLU A 316 46.42 74.94 83.37
C GLU A 316 47.44 74.21 82.48
N ARG A 317 48.74 74.30 82.80
CA ARG A 317 49.82 73.70 81.99
C ARG A 317 49.81 72.16 81.96
N GLU A 318 49.41 71.49 83.05
CA GLU A 318 49.28 70.03 83.06
C GLU A 318 48.04 69.52 82.30
N ARG A 319 46.95 70.30 82.27
CA ARG A 319 45.76 70.03 81.46
C ARG A 319 46.05 70.24 79.97
N ASP A 320 46.79 71.29 79.63
CA ASP A 320 47.15 71.60 78.25
C ASP A 320 48.10 70.52 77.67
N HIS A 321 49.08 70.04 78.43
CA HIS A 321 49.95 68.94 77.98
C HIS A 321 49.23 67.58 77.81
N ARG A 322 48.23 67.26 78.64
CA ARG A 322 47.39 66.06 78.44
C ARG A 322 46.48 66.21 77.22
N ALA A 323 45.90 67.40 77.02
CA ALA A 323 45.10 67.71 75.84
C ALA A 323 45.91 67.64 74.53
N GLU A 324 47.17 68.09 74.54
CA GLU A 324 48.09 67.96 73.41
C GLU A 324 48.41 66.49 73.07
N GLN A 325 48.63 65.64 74.08
CA GLN A 325 48.89 64.20 73.88
C GLN A 325 47.66 63.44 73.38
N ASP A 326 46.46 63.82 73.83
CA ASP A 326 45.20 63.23 73.35
C ASP A 326 44.84 63.73 71.95
N ALA A 327 45.14 64.99 71.61
CA ALA A 327 45.01 65.51 70.24
C ALA A 327 45.96 64.79 69.25
N LEU A 328 47.19 64.48 69.68
CA LEU A 328 48.14 63.68 68.89
C LEU A 328 47.68 62.23 68.70
N ARG A 329 47.10 61.60 69.74
CA ARG A 329 46.51 60.25 69.63
C ARG A 329 45.27 60.23 68.74
N ALA A 330 44.41 61.23 68.84
CA ALA A 330 43.24 61.38 67.96
C ALA A 330 43.65 61.56 66.49
N ARG A 331 44.67 62.40 66.19
CA ARG A 331 45.20 62.54 64.81
C ARG A 331 45.77 61.23 64.28
N ARG A 332 46.57 60.50 65.07
CA ARG A 332 47.10 59.19 64.67
C ARG A 332 45.99 58.16 64.44
N SER A 333 44.94 58.16 65.25
CA SER A 333 43.77 57.29 65.09
C SER A 333 42.96 57.64 63.84
N GLN A 334 42.76 58.93 63.55
CA GLN A 334 42.08 59.39 62.34
C GLN A 334 42.88 59.05 61.09
N GLU A 335 44.20 59.25 61.09
CA GLU A 335 45.07 58.85 59.96
C GLU A 335 45.12 57.33 59.77
N ALA A 336 45.13 56.53 60.85
CA ALA A 336 45.07 55.08 60.75
C ALA A 336 43.73 54.60 60.17
N ALA A 337 42.61 55.14 60.66
CA ALA A 337 41.28 54.86 60.12
C ALA A 337 41.16 55.29 58.65
N GLU A 338 41.73 56.43 58.26
CA GLU A 338 41.72 56.91 56.88
C GLU A 338 42.58 56.04 55.96
N ARG A 339 43.73 55.53 56.43
CA ARG A 339 44.55 54.56 55.67
C ARG A 339 43.82 53.23 55.51
N GLU A 340 43.19 52.72 56.56
CA GLU A 340 42.38 51.50 56.49
C GLU A 340 41.16 51.66 55.59
N TRP A 341 40.52 52.83 55.62
CA TRP A 341 39.38 53.14 54.75
C TRP A 341 39.80 53.19 53.28
N ARG A 342 40.90 53.89 52.94
CA ARG A 342 41.46 53.89 51.57
C ARG A 342 41.89 52.50 51.11
N ARG A 343 42.43 51.67 52.01
CA ARG A 343 42.78 50.27 51.70
C ARG A 343 41.53 49.45 51.38
N LYS A 344 40.49 49.54 52.22
CA LYS A 344 39.21 48.84 52.01
C LYS A 344 38.50 49.31 50.73
N GLU A 345 38.52 50.61 50.44
CA GLU A 345 37.96 51.15 49.20
C GLU A 345 38.71 50.64 47.96
N LYS A 346 40.05 50.63 48.02
CA LYS A 346 40.89 50.07 46.95
C LYS A 346 40.66 48.57 46.75
N GLU A 347 40.56 47.80 47.83
CA GLU A 347 40.26 46.36 47.77
C GLU A 347 38.87 46.08 47.20
N GLN A 348 37.86 46.87 47.59
CA GLN A 348 36.51 46.76 47.02
C GLN A 348 36.49 47.14 45.54
N ALA A 349 37.21 48.19 45.14
CA ALA A 349 37.33 48.59 43.74
C ALA A 349 38.04 47.51 42.89
N LEU A 350 39.09 46.88 43.43
CA LEU A 350 39.77 45.76 42.77
C LEU A 350 38.86 44.54 42.63
N LYS A 351 38.13 44.15 43.69
CA LYS A 351 37.17 43.04 43.61
C LYS A 351 36.07 43.28 42.58
N LYS A 352 35.52 44.50 42.55
CA LYS A 352 34.53 44.89 41.53
C LYS A 352 35.12 44.83 40.13
N ALA A 353 36.36 45.30 39.93
CA ALA A 353 37.03 45.22 38.64
C ALA A 353 37.29 43.77 38.19
N GLU A 354 37.70 42.89 39.12
CA GLU A 354 37.86 41.46 38.86
C GLU A 354 36.52 40.77 38.50
N GLU A 355 35.45 41.11 39.22
CA GLU A 355 34.09 40.61 38.92
C GLU A 355 33.60 41.10 37.55
N ASP A 356 33.80 42.38 37.23
CA ASP A 356 33.47 42.97 35.93
C ASP A 356 34.27 42.31 34.80
N GLU A 357 35.56 42.02 35.00
CA GLU A 357 36.40 41.33 34.03
C GLU A 357 35.94 39.89 33.81
N ARG A 358 35.59 39.16 34.88
CA ARG A 358 35.00 37.82 34.78
C ARG A 358 33.67 37.83 34.03
N LEU A 359 32.80 38.80 34.31
CA LEU A 359 31.53 38.95 33.60
C LEU A 359 31.73 39.29 32.11
N ARG A 360 32.74 40.11 31.79
CA ARG A 360 33.12 40.40 30.40
C ARG A 360 33.62 39.15 29.68
N LEU A 361 34.51 38.37 30.29
CA LEU A 361 35.01 37.11 29.71
C LEU A 361 33.86 36.11 29.48
N ALA A 362 33.00 35.90 30.48
CA ALA A 362 31.83 35.03 30.35
C ALA A 362 30.86 35.50 29.25
N ARG A 363 30.71 36.83 29.07
CA ARG A 363 29.89 37.39 27.99
C ARG A 363 30.51 37.15 26.62
N VAL A 364 31.83 37.28 26.48
CA VAL A 364 32.55 36.97 25.23
C VAL A 364 32.43 35.48 24.90
N GLU A 365 32.62 34.60 25.88
CA GLU A 365 32.44 33.15 25.71
C GLU A 365 31.00 32.80 25.31
N GLN A 366 30.00 33.43 25.94
CA GLN A 366 28.61 33.24 25.58
C GLN A 366 28.32 33.67 24.13
N VAL A 367 28.87 34.83 23.71
CA VAL A 367 28.72 35.33 22.33
C VAL A 367 29.39 34.37 21.35
N ALA A 368 30.64 33.96 21.61
CA ALA A 368 31.36 33.00 20.77
C ALA A 368 30.63 31.65 20.67
N HIS A 369 30.05 31.15 21.77
CA HIS A 369 29.25 29.94 21.76
C HIS A 369 27.98 30.09 20.91
N LYS A 370 27.26 31.21 21.04
CA LYS A 370 26.09 31.51 20.20
C LYS A 370 26.46 31.60 18.73
N GLU A 371 27.54 32.32 18.41
CA GLU A 371 28.06 32.43 17.04
C GLU A 371 28.42 31.06 16.46
N HIS A 372 29.07 30.20 17.24
CA HIS A 372 29.40 28.84 16.83
C HIS A 372 28.15 27.99 16.54
N VAL A 373 27.14 28.04 17.42
CA VAL A 373 25.86 27.36 17.21
C VAL A 373 25.16 27.89 15.96
N HIS A 374 25.12 29.21 15.77
CA HIS A 374 24.54 29.82 14.56
C HIS A 374 25.30 29.39 13.29
N ALA A 375 26.63 29.31 13.33
CA ALA A 375 27.44 28.84 12.21
C ALA A 375 27.15 27.36 11.87
N ILE A 376 26.99 26.49 12.88
CA ILE A 376 26.61 25.09 12.68
C ILE A 376 25.22 24.98 12.05
N LEU A 377 24.25 25.74 12.55
CA LEU A 377 22.89 25.74 12.00
C LEU A 377 22.88 26.21 10.56
N ALA A 378 23.55 27.32 10.25
CA ALA A 378 23.69 27.82 8.89
C ALA A 378 24.39 26.81 7.96
N ALA A 379 25.40 26.10 8.45
CA ALA A 379 26.08 25.05 7.68
C ALA A 379 25.15 23.85 7.41
N ARG A 380 24.32 23.45 8.39
CA ARG A 380 23.31 22.39 8.22
C ARG A 380 22.25 22.80 7.20
N GLU A 381 21.72 24.02 7.30
CA GLU A 381 20.74 24.55 6.35
C GLU A 381 21.28 24.61 4.92
N ARG A 382 22.54 25.04 4.75
CA ARG A 382 23.22 25.02 3.44
C ARG A 382 23.35 23.59 2.91
N ALA A 383 23.75 22.63 3.75
CA ALA A 383 23.88 21.25 3.33
C ALA A 383 22.53 20.64 2.92
N GLU A 384 21.45 20.91 3.66
CA GLU A 384 20.10 20.47 3.27
C GLU A 384 19.64 21.14 1.97
N PHE A 385 19.90 22.45 1.81
CA PHE A 385 19.58 23.17 0.58
C PHE A 385 20.34 22.60 -0.63
N GLU A 386 21.63 22.30 -0.49
CA GLU A 386 22.42 21.64 -1.54
C GLU A 386 21.91 20.24 -1.88
N ARG A 387 21.45 19.46 -0.89
CA ARG A 387 20.82 18.15 -1.13
C ARG A 387 19.53 18.30 -1.94
N VAL A 388 18.69 19.27 -1.59
CA VAL A 388 17.45 19.56 -2.32
C VAL A 388 17.76 19.98 -3.75
N ILE A 389 18.75 20.85 -3.98
CA ILE A 389 19.17 21.24 -5.33
C ILE A 389 19.68 20.03 -6.11
N LYS A 390 20.51 19.17 -5.52
CA LYS A 390 21.00 17.96 -6.19
C LYS A 390 19.85 17.04 -6.57
N ALA A 391 18.91 16.80 -5.67
CA ALA A 391 17.72 15.99 -5.96
C ALA A 391 16.87 16.61 -7.10
N GLN A 392 16.70 17.94 -7.11
CA GLN A 392 16.02 18.65 -8.19
C GLN A 392 16.76 18.51 -9.52
N GLN A 393 18.10 18.65 -9.52
CA GLN A 393 18.92 18.48 -10.72
C GLN A 393 18.86 17.04 -11.26
N GLU A 394 18.88 16.04 -10.38
CA GLU A 394 18.71 14.63 -10.75
C GLU A 394 17.33 14.38 -11.37
N GLU A 395 16.27 14.97 -10.81
CA GLU A 395 14.92 14.79 -11.36
C GLU A 395 14.78 15.47 -12.73
N ILE A 396 15.31 16.69 -12.89
CA ILE A 396 15.37 17.37 -14.20
C ILE A 396 16.16 16.53 -15.21
N ALA A 397 17.27 15.90 -14.80
CA ALA A 397 18.05 15.03 -15.68
C ALA A 397 17.26 13.77 -16.08
N ARG A 398 16.55 13.13 -15.14
CA ARG A 398 15.67 11.97 -15.44
C ARG A 398 14.53 12.34 -16.38
N GLU A 399 13.90 13.50 -16.20
CA GLU A 399 12.86 13.99 -17.10
C GLU A 399 13.42 14.23 -18.51
N ARG A 400 14.59 14.89 -18.62
CA ARG A 400 15.27 15.07 -19.90
C ARG A 400 15.60 13.75 -20.59
N GLU A 401 16.09 12.75 -19.85
CA GLU A 401 16.34 11.42 -20.41
C GLU A 401 15.06 10.74 -20.91
N LYS A 402 13.95 10.87 -20.18
CA LYS A 402 12.64 10.35 -20.62
C LYS A 402 12.18 11.06 -21.89
N GLU A 403 12.28 12.38 -21.95
CA GLU A 403 11.95 13.15 -23.15
C GLU A 403 12.82 12.76 -24.35
N GLU A 404 14.13 12.56 -24.16
CA GLU A 404 15.02 12.12 -25.23
C GLU A 404 14.67 10.71 -25.72
N LYS A 405 14.30 9.79 -24.82
CA LYS A 405 13.83 8.45 -25.20
C LYS A 405 12.55 8.54 -26.02
N LEU A 406 11.57 9.32 -25.56
CA LEU A 406 10.31 9.54 -26.29
C LEU A 406 10.56 10.17 -27.67
N LYS A 407 11.46 11.17 -27.77
CA LYS A 407 11.85 11.78 -29.05
C LYS A 407 12.51 10.76 -29.99
N LYS A 408 13.40 9.90 -29.47
CA LYS A 408 14.03 8.82 -30.24
C LYS A 408 13.00 7.81 -30.72
N GLU A 409 12.06 7.41 -29.86
CA GLU A 409 10.96 6.51 -30.22
C GLU A 409 10.07 7.12 -31.31
N GLN A 410 9.69 8.39 -31.18
CA GLN A 410 8.92 9.11 -32.19
C GLN A 410 9.66 9.23 -33.52
N LEU A 411 10.96 9.51 -33.51
CA LEU A 411 11.79 9.52 -34.72
C LEU A 411 11.84 8.13 -35.36
N SER A 412 12.07 7.08 -34.57
CA SER A 412 12.10 5.70 -35.07
C SER A 412 10.75 5.27 -35.65
N TYR A 413 9.65 5.68 -35.02
CA TYR A 413 8.30 5.43 -35.51
C TYR A 413 8.03 6.19 -36.82
N SER A 414 8.44 7.46 -36.89
CA SER A 414 8.35 8.27 -38.11
C SER A 414 9.13 7.62 -39.26
N ASP A 415 10.34 7.13 -39.01
CA ASP A 415 11.16 6.45 -40.00
C ASP A 415 10.53 5.10 -40.41
N MET A 416 9.94 4.35 -39.47
CA MET A 416 9.21 3.12 -39.78
C MET A 416 7.99 3.39 -40.67
N VAL A 417 7.22 4.44 -40.39
CA VAL A 417 6.08 4.85 -41.24
C VAL A 417 6.57 5.27 -42.62
N ARG A 418 7.68 6.02 -42.73
CA ARG A 418 8.29 6.37 -44.02
C ARG A 418 8.73 5.13 -44.79
N GLN A 419 9.29 4.12 -44.12
CA GLN A 419 9.64 2.84 -44.75
C GLN A 419 8.39 2.10 -45.24
N GLN A 420 7.33 2.02 -44.44
CA GLN A 420 6.07 1.40 -44.85
C GLN A 420 5.44 2.09 -46.07
N ILE A 421 5.49 3.43 -46.13
CA ILE A 421 5.03 4.19 -47.29
C ILE A 421 5.86 3.84 -48.52
N ARG A 422 7.20 3.84 -48.42
CA ARG A 422 8.08 3.46 -49.53
C ARG A 422 7.83 2.03 -50.01
N GLU A 423 7.61 1.09 -49.09
CA GLU A 423 7.27 -0.30 -49.43
C GLU A 423 5.92 -0.40 -50.15
N LYS A 424 4.91 0.32 -49.67
CA LYS A 424 3.59 0.35 -50.29
C LYS A 424 3.63 0.98 -51.68
N GLU A 425 4.37 2.07 -51.84
CA GLU A 425 4.63 2.71 -53.14
C GLU A 425 5.35 1.73 -54.08
N ALA A 426 6.41 1.06 -53.61
CA ALA A 426 7.14 0.06 -54.40
C ALA A 426 6.24 -1.12 -54.81
N ARG A 427 5.37 -1.62 -53.92
CA ARG A 427 4.38 -2.65 -54.25
C ARG A 427 3.38 -2.16 -55.30
N THR A 428 2.91 -0.92 -55.17
CA THR A 428 2.00 -0.31 -56.13
C THR A 428 2.65 -0.16 -57.50
N VAL A 429 3.92 0.26 -57.55
CA VAL A 429 4.70 0.35 -58.80
C VAL A 429 4.91 -1.04 -59.41
N LYS A 430 5.29 -2.05 -58.62
CA LYS A 430 5.42 -3.44 -59.08
C LYS A 430 4.12 -3.97 -59.66
N HIS A 431 3.01 -3.79 -58.94
CA HIS A 431 1.69 -4.20 -59.42
C HIS A 431 1.30 -3.50 -60.72
N ARG A 432 1.59 -2.20 -60.86
CA ARG A 432 1.39 -1.49 -62.13
C ARG A 432 2.22 -2.11 -63.25
N ILE A 433 3.50 -2.40 -63.01
CA ILE A 433 4.38 -3.06 -63.99
C ILE A 433 3.83 -4.44 -64.38
N GLU A 434 3.36 -5.24 -63.41
CA GLU A 434 2.74 -6.55 -63.66
C GLU A 434 1.48 -6.42 -64.54
N VAL A 435 0.59 -5.49 -64.22
CA VAL A 435 -0.60 -5.21 -65.04
C VAL A 435 -0.21 -4.76 -66.45
N PHE A 436 0.80 -3.91 -66.60
CA PHE A 436 1.30 -3.51 -67.92
C PHE A 436 1.86 -4.70 -68.70
N GLN A 437 2.65 -5.57 -68.04
CA GLN A 437 3.19 -6.79 -68.65
C GLN A 437 2.09 -7.77 -69.05
N GLU A 438 1.03 -7.92 -68.24
CA GLU A 438 -0.15 -8.71 -68.59
C GLU A 438 -0.87 -8.13 -69.81
N VAL A 439 -1.05 -6.81 -69.88
CA VAL A 439 -1.63 -6.14 -71.05
C VAL A 439 -0.76 -6.33 -72.30
N GLU A 440 0.57 -6.27 -72.18
CA GLU A 440 1.49 -6.55 -73.28
C GLU A 440 1.39 -8.00 -73.75
N LYS A 441 1.38 -8.98 -72.84
CA LYS A 441 1.16 -10.40 -73.16
C LYS A 441 -0.18 -10.62 -73.85
N MET A 442 -1.26 -10.02 -73.35
CA MET A 442 -2.58 -10.09 -73.98
C MET A 442 -2.59 -9.46 -75.39
N ARG A 443 -1.84 -8.37 -75.59
CA ARG A 443 -1.66 -7.76 -76.93
C ARG A 443 -0.85 -8.67 -77.86
N GLU A 444 0.21 -9.30 -77.36
CA GLU A 444 1.01 -10.27 -78.12
C GLU A 444 0.21 -11.51 -78.50
N GLU A 445 -0.56 -12.07 -77.57
CA GLU A 445 -1.47 -13.18 -77.82
C GLU A 445 -2.57 -12.81 -78.83
N ALA A 446 -3.13 -11.60 -78.73
CA ALA A 446 -4.09 -11.08 -79.71
C ALA A 446 -3.47 -10.90 -81.09
N ARG A 447 -2.23 -10.39 -81.18
CA ARG A 447 -1.47 -10.29 -82.44
C ARG A 447 -1.19 -11.66 -83.04
N ASN A 448 -0.74 -12.63 -82.22
CA ASN A 448 -0.50 -14.01 -82.64
C ASN A 448 -1.79 -14.68 -83.12
N ARG A 449 -2.92 -14.43 -82.45
CA ARG A 449 -4.24 -14.89 -82.88
C ARG A 449 -4.64 -14.26 -84.21
N GLN A 450 -4.44 -12.96 -84.40
CA GLN A 450 -4.71 -12.27 -85.67
C GLN A 450 -3.83 -12.81 -86.80
N ALA A 451 -2.54 -13.03 -86.56
CA ALA A 451 -1.61 -13.63 -87.52
C ALA A 451 -2.07 -15.04 -87.94
N ARG A 452 -2.38 -15.92 -86.97
CA ARG A 452 -2.94 -17.27 -87.25
C ARG A 452 -4.25 -17.20 -88.04
N LEU A 453 -5.15 -16.29 -87.68
CA LEU A 453 -6.40 -16.09 -88.41
C LEU A 453 -6.15 -15.57 -89.83
N SER A 454 -5.19 -14.65 -90.05
CA SER A 454 -4.82 -14.19 -91.38
C SER A 454 -4.21 -15.30 -92.23
N GLU A 455 -3.35 -16.15 -91.66
CA GLU A 455 -2.79 -17.31 -92.36
C GLU A 455 -3.88 -18.30 -92.77
N ILE A 456 -4.83 -18.60 -91.87
CA ILE A 456 -5.97 -19.46 -92.17
C ILE A 456 -6.87 -18.82 -93.25
N LYS A 457 -7.13 -17.51 -93.16
CA LYS A 457 -7.90 -16.77 -94.17
C LYS A 457 -7.23 -16.85 -95.54
N ILE A 458 -5.91 -16.63 -95.62
CA ILE A 458 -5.14 -16.73 -96.87
C ILE A 458 -5.16 -18.15 -97.42
N LYS A 459 -4.97 -19.17 -96.56
CA LYS A 459 -5.07 -20.59 -96.98
C LYS A 459 -6.46 -20.91 -97.54
N LYS A 460 -7.53 -20.47 -96.87
CA LYS A 460 -8.91 -20.68 -97.33
C LYS A 460 -9.23 -19.93 -98.62
N LEU A 461 -8.72 -18.73 -98.80
CA LEU A 461 -8.86 -17.98 -100.05
C LEU A 461 -8.09 -18.63 -101.20
N ASN A 462 -6.88 -19.15 -100.93
CA ASN A 462 -6.12 -19.91 -101.91
C ASN A 462 -6.81 -21.23 -102.26
N GLU A 463 -7.38 -21.95 -101.29
CA GLU A 463 -8.23 -23.13 -101.53
C GLU A 463 -9.41 -22.79 -102.46
N LEU A 464 -10.10 -21.68 -102.23
CA LEU A 464 -11.20 -21.20 -103.09
C LEU A 464 -10.72 -20.84 -104.50
N ARG A 465 -9.53 -20.23 -104.64
CA ARG A 465 -8.92 -19.92 -105.94
C ARG A 465 -8.52 -21.21 -106.68
N THR A 466 -7.98 -22.21 -105.99
CA THR A 466 -7.64 -23.51 -106.59
C THR A 466 -8.85 -24.35 -106.97
N ALA A 467 -10.00 -24.14 -106.31
CA ALA A 467 -11.28 -24.78 -106.63
C ALA A 467 -11.97 -24.20 -107.88
N GLY A 468 -11.36 -23.20 -108.55
CA GLY A 468 -11.80 -22.70 -109.86
C GLY A 468 -12.92 -21.65 -109.82
N LEU A 469 -13.15 -20.98 -108.68
CA LEU A 469 -14.14 -19.91 -108.58
C LEU A 469 -13.67 -18.61 -109.26
N PRO A 470 -14.54 -17.89 -110.00
CA PRO A 470 -14.22 -16.60 -110.60
C PRO A 470 -13.78 -15.54 -109.57
N GLU A 471 -12.75 -14.78 -109.91
CA GLU A 471 -12.03 -13.85 -109.02
C GLU A 471 -12.94 -12.77 -108.38
N LYS A 472 -14.06 -12.42 -109.03
CA LYS A 472 -15.06 -11.49 -108.49
C LYS A 472 -15.64 -11.97 -107.14
N TYR A 473 -15.91 -13.26 -106.98
CA TYR A 473 -16.50 -13.80 -105.74
C TYR A 473 -15.44 -14.01 -104.65
N CYS A 474 -14.21 -14.36 -105.02
CA CYS A 474 -13.08 -14.41 -104.07
C CYS A 474 -12.80 -13.02 -103.47
N ASN A 475 -12.87 -11.97 -104.30
CA ASN A 475 -12.70 -10.58 -103.86
C ASN A 475 -13.86 -10.09 -102.97
N GLU A 476 -15.09 -10.56 -103.18
CA GLU A 476 -16.22 -10.29 -102.27
C GLU A 476 -16.05 -10.96 -100.91
N VAL A 477 -15.53 -12.20 -100.88
CA VAL A 477 -15.22 -12.91 -99.62
C VAL A 477 -14.08 -12.24 -98.88
N GLU A 478 -13.00 -11.82 -99.56
CA GLU A 478 -11.92 -11.03 -98.97
C GLU A 478 -12.44 -9.74 -98.32
N ARG A 479 -13.27 -8.98 -99.02
CA ARG A 479 -13.87 -7.74 -98.48
C ARG A 479 -14.75 -7.99 -97.26
N LYS A 480 -15.57 -9.05 -97.25
CA LYS A 480 -16.40 -9.41 -96.09
C LYS A 480 -15.59 -9.91 -94.90
N VAL A 481 -14.49 -10.62 -95.15
CA VAL A 481 -13.63 -11.21 -94.11
C VAL A 481 -12.71 -10.17 -93.43
N HIS A 482 -12.40 -9.06 -94.11
CA HIS A 482 -11.71 -7.91 -93.52
C HIS A 482 -12.64 -6.98 -92.72
N PHE A 483 -13.95 -7.00 -92.97
CA PHE A 483 -14.91 -6.11 -92.33
C PHE A 483 -15.45 -6.61 -90.99
N VAL A 484 -15.16 -7.84 -90.56
CA VAL A 484 -15.61 -8.35 -89.25
C VAL A 484 -14.76 -7.71 -88.14
N PRO A 485 -15.30 -6.79 -87.32
CA PRO A 485 -14.53 -6.22 -86.22
C PRO A 485 -14.37 -7.28 -85.11
N PRO A 486 -13.28 -7.22 -84.32
CA PRO A 486 -13.13 -8.09 -83.17
C PRO A 486 -14.29 -7.82 -82.19
N ILE A 487 -15.01 -8.87 -81.81
CA ILE A 487 -16.00 -8.80 -80.74
C ILE A 487 -15.25 -8.38 -79.47
N GLY A 488 -15.48 -7.14 -79.03
CA GLY A 488 -14.96 -6.62 -77.78
C GLY A 488 -15.68 -7.30 -76.61
N ASN A 489 -14.91 -7.77 -75.64
CA ASN A 489 -15.40 -8.09 -74.29
C ASN A 489 -15.34 -6.84 -73.43
#